data_AF-A0AA97KHT8-F1
#
_entry.id   AF-A0AA97KHT8-F1
#
_cell.length_a   1.000
_cell.length_b   1.000
_cell.length_c   1.000
_cell.angle_alpha   90.00
_cell.angle_beta   90.00
_cell.angle_gamma   90.00
#
_symmetry.space_group_name_H-M   'P 1'
#
loop_
_entity.id
_entity.type
_entity.pdbx_description
1 polymer ?
#
loop_
_entity_poly.entity_id
_entity_poly.type
_entity_poly.pdbx_seq_one_letter_code
_entity_poly.pdbx_strand_id
1 'polypeptide(L)'
;MAGTLLHQPRAASLEEIIQVALERGYTAQGEMFSAADMAKLAEEVFSCQAELLSGGLEGRNQERLLRHLLAGLPLLIPYDEDSNHEPCLRRGYKAHWAVASGALLGLKGDPQLLDCQEDEEMPGLFHATPPYSSLPLGAVAETYLLSKQGKSCRYQLWSYQQVQESNAQLTHFSPKRAADGKVYVVPGGGVQEGLCGKAVLLQPAPKPSEA
;
A
#
# COMPACT_ATOMS: atom_id res chain seq x y z
N MET A 1 -0.61 -0.31 -11.28
CA MET A 1 -0.17 -1.40 -10.38
C MET A 1 -1.30 -1.89 -9.49
N ALA A 2 -1.84 -1.08 -8.57
CA ALA A 2 -2.95 -1.55 -7.71
C ALA A 2 -4.27 -1.75 -8.48
N GLY A 3 -4.58 -0.91 -9.46
CA GLY A 3 -5.80 -1.02 -10.27
C GLY A 3 -6.00 -2.37 -10.97
N THR A 4 -4.92 -3.06 -11.35
CA THR A 4 -5.01 -4.39 -11.99
C THR A 4 -5.42 -5.48 -11.01
N LEU A 5 -5.20 -5.27 -9.71
CA LEU A 5 -5.58 -6.20 -8.64
C LEU A 5 -7.05 -6.04 -8.22
N LEU A 6 -7.72 -4.97 -8.69
CA LEU A 6 -9.13 -4.71 -8.44
C LEU A 6 -10.08 -5.41 -9.43
N HIS A 7 -9.56 -6.25 -10.33
CA HIS A 7 -10.34 -7.02 -11.33
C HIS A 7 -11.37 -6.19 -12.09
N GLN A 8 -10.99 -4.97 -12.45
CA GLN A 8 -11.87 -4.00 -13.09
C GLN A 8 -12.20 -4.44 -14.53
N PRO A 9 -13.44 -4.18 -15.02
CA PRO A 9 -13.84 -4.54 -16.37
C PRO A 9 -13.09 -3.75 -17.46
N ARG A 10 -12.55 -2.57 -17.11
CA ARG A 10 -11.70 -1.75 -17.97
C ARG A 10 -10.43 -1.36 -17.21
N ALA A 11 -9.28 -1.48 -17.88
CA ALA A 11 -8.03 -0.93 -17.38
C ALA A 11 -7.95 0.57 -17.70
N ALA A 12 -7.71 1.40 -16.68
CA ALA A 12 -7.34 2.80 -16.87
C ALA A 12 -5.88 2.89 -17.33
N SER A 13 -5.59 3.77 -18.30
CA SER A 13 -4.22 3.99 -18.77
C SER A 13 -3.46 4.92 -17.81
N LEU A 14 -2.12 4.96 -17.91
CA LEU A 14 -1.32 5.87 -17.09
C LEU A 14 -1.65 7.34 -17.41
N GLU A 15 -1.86 7.65 -18.69
CA GLU A 15 -2.22 8.98 -19.17
C GLU A 15 -3.57 9.42 -18.60
N GLU A 16 -4.55 8.53 -18.56
CA GLU A 16 -5.86 8.79 -17.93
C GLU A 16 -5.71 9.11 -16.43
N ILE A 17 -4.94 8.31 -15.69
CA ILE A 17 -4.68 8.54 -14.26
C ILE A 17 -4.01 9.91 -14.04
N ILE A 18 -2.97 10.22 -14.82
CA ILE A 18 -2.23 11.49 -14.70
C ILE A 18 -3.13 12.67 -15.07
N GLN A 19 -3.92 12.56 -16.12
CA GLN A 19 -4.81 13.62 -16.58
C GLN A 19 -5.83 13.99 -15.51
N VAL A 20 -6.51 13.01 -14.91
CA VAL A 20 -7.45 13.26 -13.80
C VAL A 20 -6.74 13.89 -12.61
N ALA A 21 -5.56 13.39 -12.23
CA ALA A 21 -4.80 13.95 -11.11
C ALA A 21 -4.38 15.41 -11.32
N LEU A 22 -4.04 15.80 -12.56
CA LEU A 22 -3.73 17.17 -12.94
C LEU A 22 -4.98 18.06 -12.91
N GLU A 23 -6.10 17.61 -13.49
CA GLU A 23 -7.36 18.36 -13.53
C GLU A 23 -7.93 18.63 -12.13
N ARG A 24 -7.71 17.70 -11.19
CA ARG A 24 -8.11 17.86 -9.79
C ARG A 24 -7.10 18.64 -8.95
N GLY A 25 -5.92 18.94 -9.50
CA GLY A 25 -4.84 19.62 -8.78
C GLY A 25 -4.20 18.76 -7.69
N TYR A 26 -4.33 17.44 -7.75
CA TYR A 26 -3.68 16.52 -6.82
C TYR A 26 -2.17 16.41 -7.05
N THR A 27 -1.76 16.66 -8.29
CA THR A 27 -0.35 16.69 -8.68
C THR A 27 -0.09 17.81 -9.69
N ALA A 28 1.18 18.18 -9.83
CA ALA A 28 1.64 19.05 -10.91
C ALA A 28 2.37 18.27 -12.02
N GLN A 29 2.93 17.09 -11.72
CA GLN A 29 3.83 16.34 -12.61
C GLN A 29 3.72 14.80 -12.49
N GLY A 30 2.84 14.31 -11.63
CA GLY A 30 2.64 12.89 -11.35
C GLY A 30 3.03 12.46 -9.94
N GLU A 31 3.88 13.22 -9.23
CA GLU A 31 4.15 12.93 -7.81
C GLU A 31 2.97 13.28 -6.91
N MET A 32 2.68 12.39 -5.96
CA MET A 32 1.55 12.49 -5.05
C MET A 32 2.05 12.53 -3.60
N PHE A 33 1.82 13.64 -2.91
CA PHE A 33 2.24 13.87 -1.51
C PHE A 33 1.07 13.86 -0.53
N SER A 34 -0.12 13.42 -0.95
CA SER A 34 -1.33 13.36 -0.12
C SER A 34 -2.01 12.01 -0.28
N ALA A 35 -2.08 11.24 0.81
CA ALA A 35 -2.78 9.96 0.81
C ALA A 35 -4.29 10.12 0.67
N ALA A 36 -4.85 11.25 1.12
CA ALA A 36 -6.26 11.56 0.94
C ALA A 36 -6.59 11.81 -0.55
N ASP A 37 -5.73 12.53 -1.26
CA ASP A 37 -5.95 12.77 -2.69
C ASP A 37 -5.63 11.54 -3.54
N MET A 38 -4.70 10.69 -3.09
CA MET A 38 -4.48 9.37 -3.70
C MET A 38 -5.73 8.48 -3.58
N ALA A 39 -6.41 8.50 -2.43
CA ALA A 39 -7.67 7.77 -2.23
C ALA A 39 -8.77 8.27 -3.18
N LYS A 40 -8.98 9.60 -3.24
CA LYS A 40 -9.95 10.21 -4.18
C LYS A 40 -9.63 9.87 -5.63
N LEU A 41 -8.37 10.02 -6.04
CA LEU A 41 -7.93 9.69 -7.39
C LEU A 41 -8.24 8.22 -7.71
N ALA A 42 -8.02 7.32 -6.76
CA ALA A 42 -8.34 5.91 -6.97
C ALA A 42 -9.85 5.69 -7.21
N GLU A 43 -10.73 6.31 -6.42
CA GLU A 43 -12.18 6.20 -6.60
C GLU A 43 -12.71 6.86 -7.88
N GLU A 44 -12.06 7.94 -8.34
CA GLU A 44 -12.44 8.63 -9.56
C GLU A 44 -12.03 7.86 -10.83
N VAL A 45 -10.87 7.22 -10.81
CA VAL A 45 -10.29 6.55 -11.99
C VAL A 45 -10.62 5.06 -12.02
N PHE A 46 -10.73 4.42 -10.86
CA PHE A 46 -11.09 3.01 -10.74
C PHE A 46 -12.48 2.91 -10.10
N SER A 47 -13.35 2.00 -10.58
CA SER A 47 -14.64 1.72 -9.94
C SER A 47 -14.42 0.92 -8.65
N CYS A 48 -13.85 1.57 -7.65
CA CYS A 48 -13.45 1.03 -6.36
C CYS A 48 -13.83 1.98 -5.23
N GLN A 49 -13.82 1.46 -4.00
CA GLN A 49 -13.84 2.25 -2.78
C GLN A 49 -12.43 2.34 -2.22
N ALA A 50 -12.07 3.51 -1.71
CA ALA A 50 -10.79 3.75 -1.07
C ALA A 50 -10.99 4.14 0.39
N GLU A 51 -10.33 3.42 1.30
CA GLU A 51 -10.32 3.77 2.71
C GLU A 51 -8.97 4.31 3.14
N LEU A 52 -8.96 5.53 3.66
CA LEU A 52 -7.76 6.16 4.22
C LEU A 52 -7.57 5.74 5.69
N LEU A 53 -6.47 5.04 5.97
CA LEU A 53 -5.97 4.86 7.32
C LEU A 53 -5.11 6.04 7.74
N SER A 54 -5.17 6.39 9.03
CA SER A 54 -4.36 7.42 9.66
C SER A 54 -3.99 7.01 11.09
N GLY A 55 -2.93 7.61 11.64
CA GLY A 55 -2.48 7.33 13.00
C GLY A 55 -1.43 6.21 13.11
N GLY A 56 -0.70 5.92 12.03
CA GLY A 56 0.35 4.89 11.99
C GLY A 56 -0.15 3.56 11.42
N LEU A 57 0.78 2.64 11.18
CA LEU A 57 0.48 1.30 10.64
C LEU A 57 0.48 0.21 11.73
N GLU A 58 0.49 0.56 13.01
CA GLU A 58 0.54 -0.39 14.13
C GLU A 58 -0.83 -0.61 14.78
N GLY A 59 -0.89 -1.54 15.73
CA GLY A 59 -2.07 -1.80 16.56
C GLY A 59 -3.29 -2.15 15.72
N ARG A 60 -4.40 -1.41 15.91
CA ARG A 60 -5.64 -1.65 15.16
C ARG A 60 -5.46 -1.50 13.65
N ASN A 61 -4.60 -0.60 13.18
CA ASN A 61 -4.38 -0.44 11.74
C ASN A 61 -3.63 -1.63 11.15
N GLN A 62 -2.70 -2.23 11.88
CA GLN A 62 -2.01 -3.46 11.45
C GLN A 62 -3.01 -4.61 11.23
N GLU A 63 -3.89 -4.85 12.19
CA GLU A 63 -4.93 -5.88 12.09
C GLU A 63 -5.84 -5.66 10.88
N ARG A 64 -6.20 -4.40 10.60
CA ARG A 64 -7.02 -4.03 9.43
C ARG A 64 -6.30 -4.24 8.11
N LEU A 65 -5.03 -3.81 8.01
CA LEU A 65 -4.20 -4.00 6.82
C LEU A 65 -4.02 -5.50 6.51
N LEU A 66 -3.74 -6.32 7.52
CA LEU A 66 -3.57 -7.76 7.33
C LEU A 66 -4.86 -8.46 6.92
N ARG A 67 -6.00 -8.12 7.55
CA ARG A 67 -7.31 -8.63 7.11
C ARG A 67 -7.62 -8.24 5.66
N HIS A 68 -7.30 -7.02 5.26
CA HIS A 68 -7.50 -6.55 3.88
C HIS A 68 -6.68 -7.35 2.87
N LEU A 69 -5.39 -7.58 3.17
CA LEU A 69 -4.52 -8.40 2.32
C LEU A 69 -4.97 -9.86 2.25
N LEU A 70 -5.45 -10.43 3.36
CA LEU A 70 -6.01 -11.79 3.39
C LEU A 70 -7.30 -11.94 2.59
N ALA A 71 -8.07 -10.87 2.45
CA ALA A 71 -9.21 -10.81 1.55
C ALA A 71 -8.81 -10.73 0.06
N GLY A 72 -7.50 -10.75 -0.24
CA GLY A 72 -6.96 -10.64 -1.59
C GLY A 72 -7.01 -9.21 -2.15
N LEU A 73 -7.17 -8.21 -1.27
CA LEU A 73 -7.37 -6.82 -1.67
C LEU A 73 -6.06 -6.02 -1.57
N PRO A 74 -5.76 -5.16 -2.56
CA PRO A 74 -4.54 -4.37 -2.55
C PRO A 74 -4.65 -3.16 -1.63
N LEU A 75 -3.50 -2.67 -1.18
CA LEU A 75 -3.40 -1.39 -0.49
C LEU A 75 -2.14 -0.62 -0.91
N LEU A 76 -2.21 0.71 -0.77
CA LEU A 76 -1.14 1.64 -1.09
C LEU A 76 -0.48 2.13 0.20
N ILE A 77 0.85 2.01 0.29
CA ILE A 77 1.63 2.50 1.43
C ILE A 77 2.66 3.50 0.92
N PRO A 78 2.62 4.75 1.41
CA PRO A 78 3.75 5.65 1.24
C PRO A 78 4.90 5.21 2.16
N TYR A 79 6.12 5.23 1.65
CA TYR A 79 7.34 4.86 2.37
C TYR A 79 8.53 5.67 1.85
N ASP A 80 9.67 5.62 2.53
CA ASP A 80 10.88 6.33 2.10
C ASP A 80 11.81 5.36 1.37
N GLU A 81 12.10 5.65 0.11
CA GLU A 81 12.74 4.71 -0.81
C GLU A 81 14.28 4.83 -0.79
N ASP A 82 14.99 3.71 -0.65
CA ASP A 82 16.45 3.66 -0.88
C ASP A 82 16.83 3.32 -2.33
N SER A 83 18.12 3.28 -2.66
CA SER A 83 18.61 2.98 -4.02
C SER A 83 18.27 1.57 -4.51
N ASN A 84 18.03 0.60 -3.62
CA ASN A 84 17.52 -0.73 -3.95
C ASN A 84 15.98 -0.79 -3.98
N HIS A 85 15.31 0.36 -3.80
CA HIS A 85 13.87 0.52 -3.69
C HIS A 85 13.21 -0.03 -2.41
N GLU A 86 13.99 -0.58 -1.48
CA GLU A 86 13.49 -1.02 -0.17
C GLU A 86 13.18 0.18 0.74
N PRO A 87 12.38 -0.03 1.81
CA PRO A 87 12.12 1.02 2.77
C PRO A 87 13.36 1.39 3.60
N CYS A 88 13.55 2.69 3.81
CA CYS A 88 14.63 3.24 4.61
C CYS A 88 14.13 4.34 5.55
N LEU A 89 15.05 4.93 6.33
CA LEU A 89 14.75 5.94 7.36
C LEU A 89 15.49 7.26 7.05
N ARG A 90 15.11 7.96 5.97
CA ARG A 90 15.78 9.18 5.46
C ARG A 90 14.87 10.42 5.44
N ARG A 91 13.99 10.51 6.44
CA ARG A 91 13.02 11.57 6.76
C ARG A 91 11.92 11.81 5.73
N GLY A 92 11.78 10.93 4.74
CA GLY A 92 10.83 11.10 3.63
C GLY A 92 11.40 11.89 2.46
N TYR A 93 12.72 12.15 2.41
CA TYR A 93 13.33 12.86 1.30
C TYR A 93 13.20 12.13 -0.04
N LYS A 94 12.96 10.82 -0.01
CA LYS A 94 12.60 10.00 -1.15
C LYS A 94 11.26 9.31 -0.91
N ALA A 95 10.30 10.03 -0.33
CA ALA A 95 8.93 9.55 -0.20
C ALA A 95 8.43 9.00 -1.55
N HIS A 96 7.96 7.76 -1.50
CA HIS A 96 7.52 6.99 -2.63
C HIS A 96 6.30 6.14 -2.25
N TRP A 97 5.68 5.51 -3.25
CA TRP A 97 4.48 4.70 -3.07
C TRP A 97 4.77 3.25 -3.43
N ALA A 98 4.35 2.34 -2.56
CA ALA A 98 4.31 0.92 -2.83
C ALA A 98 2.86 0.41 -2.85
N VAL A 99 2.63 -0.64 -3.63
CA VAL A 99 1.44 -1.48 -3.55
C VAL A 99 1.83 -2.72 -2.75
N ALA A 100 1.13 -3.00 -1.65
CA ALA A 100 1.14 -4.32 -1.04
C ALA A 100 -0.03 -5.12 -1.58
N SER A 101 0.25 -6.33 -2.08
CA SER A 101 -0.73 -7.21 -2.73
C SER A 101 -0.90 -8.55 -2.03
N GLY A 102 -0.14 -8.80 -0.96
CA GLY A 102 -0.22 -10.00 -0.14
C GLY A 102 0.69 -9.89 1.07
N ALA A 103 0.62 -10.89 1.95
CA ALA A 103 1.48 -11.00 3.12
C ALA A 103 2.03 -12.43 3.25
N LEU A 104 3.27 -12.54 3.73
CA LEU A 104 3.86 -13.78 4.17
C LEU A 104 3.98 -13.72 5.70
N LEU A 105 3.42 -14.73 6.37
CA LEU A 105 3.32 -14.77 7.82
C LEU A 105 4.14 -15.94 8.35
N GLY A 106 5.15 -15.63 9.17
CA GLY A 106 5.85 -16.65 9.95
C GLY A 106 5.03 -16.96 11.19
N LEU A 107 4.64 -18.22 11.39
CA LEU A 107 3.80 -18.63 12.53
C LEU A 107 4.62 -19.40 13.57
N LYS A 108 4.28 -19.26 14.85
CA LYS A 108 4.86 -20.05 15.94
C LYS A 108 4.07 -21.35 16.14
N GLY A 109 4.79 -22.46 16.24
CA GLY A 109 4.20 -23.78 16.48
C GLY A 109 3.64 -24.42 15.21
N ASP A 110 2.82 -25.46 15.40
CA ASP A 110 2.07 -26.12 14.32
C ASP A 110 0.62 -25.62 14.39
N PRO A 111 0.30 -24.46 13.79
CA PRO A 111 -1.06 -24.04 13.68
C PRO A 111 -1.76 -25.05 12.78
N GLN A 112 -2.80 -25.72 13.30
CA GLN A 112 -3.72 -26.47 12.46
C GLN A 112 -4.46 -25.48 11.55
N LEU A 113 -3.84 -25.15 10.42
CA LEU A 113 -4.36 -24.23 9.42
C LEU A 113 -5.35 -24.98 8.54
N LEU A 114 -6.59 -25.08 9.02
CA LEU A 114 -7.66 -25.86 8.37
C LEU A 114 -7.89 -25.46 6.90
N ASP A 115 -7.60 -24.20 6.53
CA ASP A 115 -7.85 -23.65 5.19
C ASP A 115 -6.57 -23.30 4.41
N CYS A 116 -5.44 -23.93 4.73
CA CYS A 116 -4.20 -23.75 3.99
C CYS A 116 -3.75 -25.04 3.28
N GLN A 117 -3.17 -24.89 2.09
CA GLN A 117 -2.55 -25.97 1.33
C GLN A 117 -1.03 -25.79 1.32
N GLU A 118 -0.28 -26.84 1.65
CA GLU A 118 1.17 -26.82 1.54
C GLU A 118 1.58 -26.73 0.07
N ASP A 119 2.59 -25.93 -0.22
CA ASP A 119 3.17 -25.80 -1.55
C ASP A 119 3.88 -27.10 -1.96
N GLU A 120 3.66 -27.54 -3.21
CA GLU A 120 4.22 -28.80 -3.71
C GLU A 120 5.75 -28.75 -3.88
N GLU A 121 6.31 -27.56 -4.15
CA GLU A 121 7.74 -27.35 -4.42
C GLU A 121 8.50 -26.83 -3.19
N MET A 122 7.79 -26.19 -2.26
CA MET A 122 8.36 -25.55 -1.06
C MET A 122 7.77 -26.08 0.24
N PRO A 123 8.30 -27.19 0.80
CA PRO A 123 7.86 -27.71 2.09
C PRO A 123 7.91 -26.66 3.20
N GLY A 124 6.85 -26.59 3.99
CA GLY A 124 6.66 -25.59 5.05
C GLY A 124 6.11 -24.24 4.59
N LEU A 125 5.93 -24.01 3.28
CA LEU A 125 5.15 -22.88 2.76
C LEU A 125 3.69 -23.31 2.60
N PHE A 126 2.78 -22.51 3.12
CA PHE A 126 1.35 -22.79 3.08
C PHE A 126 0.60 -21.64 2.41
N HIS A 127 -0.21 -21.96 1.41
CA HIS A 127 -1.10 -21.03 0.71
C HIS A 127 -2.47 -21.03 1.37
N ALA A 128 -2.91 -19.86 1.83
CA ALA A 128 -4.27 -19.70 2.34
C ALA A 128 -5.27 -19.74 1.17
N THR A 129 -6.36 -20.49 1.32
CA THR A 129 -7.46 -20.50 0.34
C THR A 129 -8.51 -19.46 0.74
N PRO A 130 -8.80 -18.43 -0.09
CA PRO A 130 -9.87 -17.49 0.20
C PRO A 130 -11.25 -18.16 0.14
N PRO A 131 -12.24 -17.69 0.94
CA PRO A 131 -12.17 -16.59 1.90
C PRO A 131 -11.62 -17.06 3.25
N TYR A 132 -10.42 -16.59 3.63
CA TYR A 132 -9.83 -16.92 4.92
C TYR A 132 -10.45 -16.04 6.01
N SER A 133 -11.25 -16.65 6.88
CA SER A 133 -12.12 -15.91 7.80
C SER A 133 -11.44 -15.52 9.13
N SER A 134 -10.34 -16.18 9.52
CA SER A 134 -9.69 -15.91 10.81
C SER A 134 -8.19 -16.08 10.77
N LEU A 135 -7.44 -14.97 10.86
CA LEU A 135 -6.01 -15.01 11.07
C LEU A 135 -5.70 -15.26 12.56
N PRO A 136 -4.90 -16.29 12.91
CA PRO A 136 -4.43 -16.46 14.28
C PRO A 136 -3.32 -15.45 14.58
N LEU A 137 -3.68 -14.15 14.68
CA LEU A 137 -2.75 -13.05 14.90
C LEU A 137 -1.83 -13.27 16.11
N GLY A 138 -2.32 -13.94 17.16
CA GLY A 138 -1.52 -14.30 18.34
C GLY A 138 -0.43 -15.36 18.08
N ALA A 139 -0.52 -16.12 16.98
CA ALA A 139 0.50 -17.08 16.56
C ALA A 139 1.50 -16.49 15.55
N VAL A 140 1.25 -15.30 15.02
CA VAL A 140 2.16 -14.65 14.05
C VAL A 140 3.42 -14.18 14.77
N ALA A 141 4.57 -14.74 14.38
CA ALA A 141 5.90 -14.36 14.82
C ALA A 141 6.48 -13.23 13.97
N GLU A 142 6.28 -13.32 12.66
CA GLU A 142 6.87 -12.45 11.66
C GLU A 142 5.85 -12.11 10.59
N THR A 143 5.96 -10.92 10.03
CA THR A 143 5.07 -10.45 8.97
C THR A 143 5.91 -9.78 7.91
N TYR A 144 5.76 -10.23 6.67
CA TYR A 144 6.35 -9.63 5.50
C TYR A 144 5.25 -9.23 4.52
N LEU A 145 5.42 -8.08 3.86
CA LEU A 145 4.52 -7.60 2.83
C LEU A 145 5.09 -7.91 1.46
N LEU A 146 4.29 -8.57 0.63
CA LEU A 146 4.59 -8.70 -0.79
C LEU A 146 4.31 -7.36 -1.47
N SER A 147 5.39 -6.62 -1.73
CA SER A 147 5.34 -5.22 -2.12
C SER A 147 5.92 -4.98 -3.51
N LYS A 148 5.38 -3.99 -4.21
CA LYS A 148 5.86 -3.53 -5.52
C LYS A 148 5.79 -2.00 -5.62
N GLN A 149 6.75 -1.40 -6.33
CA GLN A 149 6.86 0.05 -6.53
C GLN A 149 7.00 0.42 -8.02
N GLY A 150 6.80 1.69 -8.37
CA GLY A 150 6.57 2.13 -9.76
C GLY A 150 7.77 2.10 -10.71
N LYS A 151 8.99 1.94 -10.20
CA LYS A 151 10.25 1.96 -10.96
C LYS A 151 10.80 0.56 -11.26
N SER A 152 10.13 -0.50 -10.81
CA SER A 152 10.54 -1.89 -11.05
C SER A 152 9.33 -2.80 -11.26
N CYS A 153 9.47 -3.78 -12.14
CA CYS A 153 8.45 -4.81 -12.32
C CYS A 153 8.49 -5.92 -11.25
N ARG A 154 9.55 -5.98 -10.44
CA ARG A 154 9.82 -7.06 -9.48
C ARG A 154 9.10 -6.83 -8.16
N TYR A 155 8.46 -7.89 -7.67
CA TYR A 155 7.99 -7.94 -6.29
C TYR A 155 9.16 -8.11 -5.32
N GLN A 156 8.99 -7.59 -4.12
CA GLN A 156 9.92 -7.74 -3.01
C GLN A 156 9.14 -8.11 -1.75
N LEU A 157 9.77 -8.88 -0.87
CA LEU A 157 9.25 -9.12 0.48
C LEU A 157 9.94 -8.14 1.42
N TRP A 158 9.15 -7.30 2.07
CA TRP A 158 9.65 -6.34 3.07
C TRP A 158 9.10 -6.69 4.44
N SER A 159 9.95 -6.63 5.47
CA SER A 159 9.46 -6.74 6.84
C SER A 159 8.40 -5.69 7.11
N TYR A 160 7.30 -6.09 7.73
CA TYR A 160 6.22 -5.17 8.11
C TYR A 160 6.74 -4.04 9.01
N GLN A 161 7.63 -4.39 9.95
CA GLN A 161 8.26 -3.42 10.85
C GLN A 161 9.03 -2.37 10.05
N GLN A 162 9.86 -2.79 9.10
CA GLN A 162 10.65 -1.87 8.27
C GLN A 162 9.76 -0.91 7.46
N VAL A 163 8.65 -1.41 6.89
CA VAL A 163 7.68 -0.60 6.15
C VAL A 163 6.99 0.41 7.09
N GLN A 164 6.56 -0.04 8.27
CA GLN A 164 5.92 0.80 9.26
C GLN A 164 6.83 1.91 9.77
N GLU A 165 8.09 1.60 10.11
CA GLU A 165 9.07 2.59 10.57
C GLU A 165 9.37 3.61 9.45
N SER A 166 9.51 3.13 8.21
CA SER A 166 9.72 3.99 7.04
C SER A 166 8.55 4.93 6.76
N ASN A 167 7.31 4.47 6.94
CA ASN A 167 6.09 5.26 6.81
C ASN A 167 5.95 6.29 7.96
N ALA A 168 6.24 5.88 9.20
CA ALA A 168 6.09 6.70 10.41
C ALA A 168 7.08 7.87 10.47
N GLN A 169 8.12 7.85 9.65
CA GLN A 169 9.15 8.89 9.62
C GLN A 169 9.07 9.83 8.40
N LEU A 170 8.04 9.68 7.55
CA LEU A 170 7.79 10.54 6.38
C LEU A 170 7.41 11.96 6.80
N THR A 171 8.40 12.75 7.20
CA THR A 171 8.18 14.02 7.91
C THR A 171 8.59 15.23 7.09
N HIS A 172 9.54 15.07 6.16
CA HIS A 172 10.15 16.19 5.46
C HIS A 172 10.02 16.08 3.95
N PHE A 173 9.77 17.23 3.32
CA PHE A 173 9.93 17.38 1.89
C PHE A 173 11.42 17.38 1.50
N SER A 174 11.72 16.84 0.32
CA SER A 174 13.10 16.73 -0.16
C SER A 174 13.74 18.09 -0.43
N PRO A 175 14.90 18.42 0.18
CA PRO A 175 15.60 19.67 -0.12
C PRO A 175 16.01 19.77 -1.60
N LYS A 176 16.29 18.62 -2.23
CA LYS A 176 16.59 18.57 -3.67
C LYS A 176 15.39 18.99 -4.52
N ARG A 177 14.20 18.48 -4.21
CA ARG A 177 12.94 18.88 -4.88
C ARG A 177 12.59 20.34 -4.59
N ALA A 178 12.89 20.84 -3.39
CA ALA A 178 12.67 22.24 -3.07
C ALA A 178 13.58 23.20 -3.88
N ALA A 179 14.74 22.72 -4.33
CA ALA A 179 15.75 23.51 -5.02
C ALA A 179 15.81 23.28 -6.54
N ASP A 180 14.97 22.41 -7.11
CA ASP A 180 15.04 22.04 -8.53
C ASP A 180 14.23 22.95 -9.47
N GLY A 181 13.56 23.97 -8.92
CA GLY A 181 12.76 24.93 -9.68
C GLY A 181 11.41 24.39 -10.17
N LYS A 182 11.02 23.18 -9.77
CA LYS A 182 9.75 22.57 -10.15
C LYS A 182 8.64 22.88 -9.16
N VAL A 183 7.41 22.81 -9.66
CA VAL A 183 6.20 22.93 -8.84
C VAL A 183 5.80 21.54 -8.35
N TYR A 184 5.48 21.46 -7.06
CA TYR A 184 4.98 20.27 -6.38
C TYR A 184 3.72 20.61 -5.60
N VAL A 185 2.72 19.72 -5.67
CA VAL A 185 1.52 19.82 -4.84
C VAL A 185 1.82 19.10 -3.53
N VAL A 186 1.96 19.86 -2.44
CA VAL A 186 2.22 19.33 -1.10
C VAL A 186 1.18 19.93 -0.14
N PRO A 187 0.58 19.12 0.76
CA PRO A 187 -0.35 19.62 1.78
C PRO A 187 0.26 20.74 2.64
N GLY A 188 -0.58 21.55 3.28
CA GLY A 188 -0.15 22.69 4.09
C GLY A 188 0.76 22.28 5.26
N GLY A 189 0.49 21.14 5.89
CA GLY A 189 1.35 20.52 6.90
C GLY A 189 2.53 19.70 6.34
N GLY A 190 2.83 19.84 5.04
CA GLY A 190 3.93 19.18 4.38
C GLY A 190 3.73 17.68 4.14
N VAL A 191 4.85 16.99 3.90
CA VAL A 191 4.87 15.52 3.74
C VAL A 191 4.37 14.80 4.99
N GLN A 192 4.64 15.36 6.17
CA GLN A 192 4.17 14.80 7.43
C GLN A 192 2.64 14.69 7.47
N GLU A 193 1.95 15.81 7.23
CA GLU A 193 0.49 15.79 7.17
C GLU A 193 0.00 14.92 6.01
N GLY A 194 0.68 14.95 4.87
CA GLY A 194 0.23 14.28 3.66
C GLY A 194 0.32 12.75 3.68
N LEU A 195 1.40 12.19 4.24
CA LEU A 195 1.79 10.78 4.08
C LEU A 195 2.10 10.05 5.40
N CYS A 196 2.59 10.75 6.42
CA CYS A 196 3.10 10.10 7.64
C CYS A 196 2.00 9.33 8.38
N GLY A 197 2.24 8.05 8.66
CA GLY A 197 1.29 7.22 9.39
C GLY A 197 -0.01 6.95 8.62
N LYS A 198 0.02 7.06 7.28
CA LYS A 198 -1.15 6.86 6.41
C LYS A 198 -0.95 5.69 5.47
N ALA A 199 -2.05 5.06 5.09
CA ALA A 199 -2.13 4.06 4.04
C ALA A 199 -3.53 4.12 3.39
N VAL A 200 -3.67 3.61 2.18
CA VAL A 200 -4.95 3.58 1.46
C VAL A 200 -5.31 2.14 1.13
N LEU A 201 -6.40 1.64 1.70
CA LEU A 201 -6.97 0.34 1.37
C LEU A 201 -7.87 0.51 0.14
N LEU A 202 -7.75 -0.38 -0.85
CA LEU A 202 -8.58 -0.34 -2.05
C LEU A 202 -9.41 -1.62 -2.16
N GLN A 203 -10.70 -1.48 -2.46
CA GLN A 203 -11.59 -2.61 -2.68
C GLN A 203 -12.55 -2.35 -3.85
N PRO A 204 -12.95 -3.37 -4.62
CA PRO A 204 -13.94 -3.20 -5.69
C PRO A 204 -15.22 -2.54 -5.18
N ALA A 205 -15.85 -1.70 -5.99
CA ALA A 205 -17.16 -1.15 -5.65
C ALA A 205 -18.21 -2.27 -5.59
N PRO A 206 -19.17 -2.22 -4.65
CA PRO A 206 -20.26 -3.18 -4.60
C PRO A 206 -21.04 -3.16 -5.92
N LYS A 207 -21.49 -4.33 -6.37
CA LYS A 207 -22.31 -4.41 -7.58
C LYS A 207 -23.65 -3.68 -7.32
N PRO A 208 -24.26 -3.05 -8.34
CA PRO A 208 -25.52 -2.29 -8.18
C PRO A 208 -26.77 -3.09 -7.74
N SER A 209 -26.64 -4.29 -7.18
CA SER A 209 -27.75 -5.18 -6.77
C SER A 209 -27.73 -5.56 -5.29
N GLU A 210 -26.92 -4.93 -4.45
CA GLU A 210 -26.82 -5.22 -3.01
C GLU A 210 -26.99 -3.96 -2.12
N ALA A 211 -27.75 -2.96 -2.59
CA ALA A 211 -28.18 -1.80 -1.81
C ALA A 211 -29.71 -1.75 -1.67
#